data_AF-A0A378K573-F1
#
_entry.id   AF-A0A378K573-F1
#
_cell.length_a   1.000
_cell.length_b   1.000
_cell.length_c   1.000
_cell.angle_alpha   90.00
_cell.angle_beta   90.00
_cell.angle_gamma   90.00
#
_symmetry.space_group_name_H-M   'P 1'
#
loop_
_entity.id
_entity.type
_entity.pdbx_description
1 polymer ?
#
loop_
_entity_poly.entity_id
_entity_poly.type
_entity_poly.pdbx_seq_one_letter_code
_entity_poly.pdbx_strand_id
1 'polypeptide(L)'
;MKLNLTVLSETHKNILRVQRKFVISALDAIAAYLVKNGDVGTELREMLNKEYMINYYDVIPDKGPLIAHEIELELLVTNENGEVEIKVFRKDFRKANEALICIVSSKLKGRKARLLDMLKDATGEQIKLINTHITQTENLIKECYYLKLRSQLLIAEVGGLHFIDDILKQVSKNIKSDAHANYILFKKELQTLKELVQLNSPVREQRDYIFPYDTQDILAQRREFNKIFNNCKLLLSSLLQEGLLESTHENSIIMSFKHLQHLFFAKCDVNFIALR
;
A
#
# COMPACT_ATOMS: atom_id res chain seq x y z
N MET A 1 -6.39 11.22 11.08
CA MET A 1 -5.80 11.34 9.75
C MET A 1 -6.69 10.65 8.72
N LYS A 2 -7.55 11.44 8.05
CA LYS A 2 -8.35 11.03 6.89
C LYS A 2 -7.53 11.29 5.63
N LEU A 3 -7.11 10.26 4.90
CA LEU A 3 -6.47 10.42 3.59
C LEU A 3 -7.54 10.63 2.51
N ASN A 4 -7.93 11.87 2.25
CA ASN A 4 -9.04 12.15 1.33
C ASN A 4 -8.58 12.02 -0.14
N LEU A 5 -9.08 11.00 -0.84
CA LEU A 5 -8.68 10.70 -2.22
C LEU A 5 -9.19 11.70 -3.25
N THR A 6 -10.10 12.60 -2.91
CA THR A 6 -10.43 13.75 -3.78
C THR A 6 -9.20 14.59 -4.07
N VAL A 7 -8.24 14.62 -3.15
CA VAL A 7 -7.05 15.47 -3.20
C VAL A 7 -5.87 14.79 -3.94
N LEU A 8 -5.93 13.47 -4.19
CA LEU A 8 -4.91 12.79 -4.98
C LEU A 8 -4.95 13.23 -6.45
N SER A 9 -3.76 13.34 -7.07
CA SER A 9 -3.64 13.52 -8.51
C SER A 9 -4.21 12.32 -9.27
N GLU A 10 -4.65 12.54 -10.51
CA GLU A 10 -5.17 11.45 -11.34
C GLU A 10 -4.11 10.39 -11.64
N THR A 11 -2.84 10.80 -11.73
CA THR A 11 -1.69 9.90 -11.83
C THR A 11 -1.62 8.95 -10.65
N HIS A 12 -1.71 9.47 -9.42
CA HIS A 12 -1.71 8.65 -8.20
C HIS A 12 -2.92 7.72 -8.12
N LYS A 13 -4.11 8.21 -8.51
CA LYS A 13 -5.32 7.38 -8.60
C LYS A 13 -5.16 6.25 -9.61
N ASN A 14 -4.55 6.50 -10.76
CA ASN A 14 -4.32 5.49 -11.80
C ASN A 14 -3.38 4.37 -11.35
N ILE A 15 -2.30 4.71 -10.65
CA ILE A 15 -1.38 3.71 -10.06
C ILE A 15 -2.14 2.75 -9.13
N LEU A 16 -2.97 3.30 -8.24
CA LEU A 16 -3.76 2.53 -7.29
C LEU A 16 -4.83 1.66 -7.98
N ARG A 17 -5.46 2.18 -9.04
CA ARG A 17 -6.43 1.41 -9.86
C ARG A 17 -5.79 0.22 -10.58
N VAL A 18 -4.57 0.37 -11.11
CA VAL A 18 -3.85 -0.73 -11.77
C VAL A 18 -3.55 -1.85 -10.79
N GLN A 19 -3.05 -1.52 -9.59
CA GLN A 19 -2.80 -2.51 -8.54
C GLN A 19 -4.09 -3.21 -8.11
N ARG A 20 -5.20 -2.48 -7.98
CA ARG A 20 -6.51 -3.07 -7.67
C ARG A 20 -6.93 -4.12 -8.69
N LYS A 21 -6.82 -3.83 -10.00
CA LYS A 21 -7.14 -4.79 -11.06
C LYS A 21 -6.30 -6.06 -10.94
N PHE A 22 -5.02 -5.92 -10.61
CA PHE A 22 -4.12 -7.05 -10.41
C PHE A 22 -4.52 -7.92 -9.21
N VAL A 23 -4.77 -7.31 -8.04
CA VAL A 23 -5.19 -8.03 -6.82
C VAL A 23 -6.50 -8.78 -7.06
N ILE A 24 -7.48 -8.12 -7.68
CA ILE A 24 -8.79 -8.70 -7.99
C ILE A 24 -8.65 -9.94 -8.89
N SER A 25 -7.90 -9.81 -9.99
CA SER A 25 -7.68 -10.91 -10.93
C SER A 25 -7.01 -12.10 -10.25
N ALA A 26 -6.00 -11.85 -9.40
CA ALA A 26 -5.32 -12.90 -8.66
C ALA A 26 -6.24 -13.59 -7.64
N LEU A 27 -7.06 -12.83 -6.91
CA LEU A 27 -8.02 -13.39 -5.94
C LEU A 27 -9.13 -14.20 -6.62
N ASP A 28 -9.64 -13.78 -7.78
CA ASP A 28 -10.59 -14.59 -8.57
C ASP A 28 -9.97 -15.92 -8.99
N ALA A 29 -8.73 -15.89 -9.49
CA ALA A 29 -8.04 -17.10 -9.92
C ALA A 29 -7.84 -18.09 -8.75
N ILE A 30 -7.50 -17.58 -7.56
CA ILE A 30 -7.38 -18.40 -6.34
C ILE A 30 -8.75 -18.95 -5.91
N ALA A 31 -9.81 -18.14 -5.97
CA ALA A 31 -11.15 -18.59 -5.63
C ALA A 31 -11.67 -19.66 -6.59
N ALA A 32 -11.45 -19.49 -7.90
CA ALA A 32 -11.75 -20.49 -8.91
C ALA A 32 -11.01 -21.80 -8.63
N TYR A 33 -9.75 -21.74 -8.19
CA TYR A 33 -9.01 -22.92 -7.74
C TYR A 33 -9.66 -23.60 -6.54
N LEU A 34 -10.02 -22.85 -5.50
CA LEU A 34 -10.68 -23.40 -4.30
C LEU A 34 -12.04 -24.05 -4.62
N VAL A 35 -12.84 -23.42 -5.50
CA VAL A 35 -14.13 -23.96 -5.96
C VAL A 35 -13.93 -25.25 -6.75
N LYS A 36 -12.99 -25.27 -7.70
CA LYS A 36 -12.69 -26.45 -8.52
C LYS A 36 -12.31 -27.67 -7.68
N ASN A 37 -11.68 -27.44 -6.52
CA ASN A 37 -11.25 -28.50 -5.61
C ASN A 37 -12.27 -28.81 -4.50
N GLY A 38 -13.48 -28.20 -4.53
CA GLY A 38 -14.53 -28.45 -3.55
C GLY A 38 -14.24 -27.90 -2.15
N ASP A 39 -13.25 -27.01 -1.99
CA ASP A 39 -12.89 -26.46 -0.68
C ASP A 39 -13.86 -25.38 -0.20
N VAL A 40 -14.61 -24.78 -1.12
CA VAL A 40 -15.52 -23.65 -0.93
C VAL A 40 -16.64 -23.71 -1.97
N GLY A 41 -17.84 -23.22 -1.63
CA GLY A 41 -18.94 -23.08 -2.58
C GLY A 41 -18.75 -21.91 -3.56
N THR A 42 -19.59 -21.85 -4.60
CA THR A 42 -19.56 -20.78 -5.61
C THR A 42 -19.86 -19.41 -5.01
N GLU A 43 -20.55 -19.37 -3.88
CA GLU A 43 -20.89 -18.15 -3.15
C GLU A 43 -19.64 -17.38 -2.73
N LEU A 44 -18.52 -18.05 -2.42
CA LEU A 44 -17.28 -17.34 -2.08
C LEU A 44 -16.74 -16.55 -3.28
N ARG A 45 -16.82 -17.14 -4.48
CA ARG A 45 -16.40 -16.47 -5.71
C ARG A 45 -17.35 -15.33 -6.05
N GLU A 46 -18.65 -15.50 -5.84
CA GLU A 46 -19.65 -14.42 -5.97
C GLU A 46 -19.46 -13.31 -4.94
N MET A 47 -19.09 -13.65 -3.70
CA MET A 47 -18.75 -12.67 -2.66
C MET A 47 -17.53 -11.86 -3.08
N LEU A 48 -16.47 -12.49 -3.61
CA LEU A 48 -15.33 -11.78 -4.18
C LEU A 48 -15.78 -10.85 -5.32
N ASN A 49 -16.70 -11.33 -6.17
CA ASN A 49 -17.25 -10.53 -7.27
C ASN A 49 -18.07 -9.32 -6.81
N LYS A 50 -18.82 -9.45 -5.72
CA LYS A 50 -19.62 -8.37 -5.12
C LYS A 50 -18.75 -7.42 -4.29
N GLU A 51 -17.76 -7.96 -3.58
CA GLU A 51 -16.77 -7.20 -2.81
C GLU A 51 -15.70 -6.55 -3.70
N TYR A 52 -15.70 -6.78 -5.02
CA TYR A 52 -14.98 -5.91 -5.96
C TYR A 52 -15.38 -4.44 -5.81
N MET A 53 -16.52 -4.13 -5.19
CA MET A 53 -16.94 -2.77 -4.85
C MET A 53 -16.34 -2.23 -3.53
N ILE A 54 -15.47 -2.98 -2.84
CA ILE A 54 -14.92 -2.65 -1.51
C ILE A 54 -13.45 -2.18 -1.55
N ASN A 55 -13.17 -1.25 -0.64
CA ASN A 55 -12.18 -0.16 -0.65
C ASN A 55 -10.82 -0.55 -0.01
N TYR A 56 -9.70 -0.51 -0.75
CA TYR A 56 -8.37 -0.96 -0.28
C TYR A 56 -7.50 0.19 0.25
N TYR A 57 -7.70 0.63 1.50
CA TYR A 57 -6.66 1.43 2.19
C TYR A 57 -6.57 1.11 3.67
N ASP A 58 -6.10 -0.08 4.02
CA ASP A 58 -5.56 -0.34 5.36
C ASP A 58 -4.46 -1.38 5.24
N VAL A 59 -3.20 -0.96 5.42
CA VAL A 59 -2.35 -1.35 6.55
C VAL A 59 -1.20 -0.34 6.61
N ILE A 60 -1.22 0.51 7.62
CA ILE A 60 0.01 0.98 8.25
C ILE A 60 0.14 0.14 9.53
N PRO A 61 1.29 -0.53 9.78
CA PRO A 61 1.42 -1.44 10.92
C PRO A 61 1.18 -0.76 12.28
N ASP A 62 0.57 -1.52 13.21
CA ASP A 62 0.18 -1.14 14.59
C ASP A 62 1.32 -0.69 15.51
N LYS A 63 2.59 -0.75 15.07
CA LYS A 63 3.74 -0.48 15.94
C LYS A 63 4.21 0.97 15.84
N GLY A 64 3.37 1.85 16.38
CA GLY A 64 3.63 3.27 16.56
C GLY A 64 2.35 3.99 16.95
N PRO A 65 2.40 5.23 17.49
CA PRO A 65 1.21 5.99 17.88
C PRO A 65 0.46 6.51 16.64
N LEU A 66 -0.07 5.59 15.84
CA LEU A 66 -1.24 5.82 15.01
C LEU A 66 -2.45 5.56 15.88
N ILE A 67 -2.93 6.62 16.52
CA ILE A 67 -4.30 6.61 17.02
C ILE A 67 -5.19 6.41 15.79
N ALA A 68 -5.99 5.34 15.84
CA ALA A 68 -6.97 4.96 14.85
C ALA A 68 -7.71 6.18 14.28
N HIS A 69 -7.58 6.40 12.97
CA HIS A 69 -8.31 7.47 12.32
C HIS A 69 -8.92 6.98 11.00
N GLU A 70 -10.22 7.19 10.90
CA GLU A 70 -11.04 7.00 9.70
C GLU A 70 -10.37 7.62 8.48
N ILE A 71 -10.52 7.00 7.30
CA ILE A 71 -10.21 7.58 5.99
C ILE A 71 -11.55 7.82 5.30
N GLU A 72 -11.88 9.07 4.97
CA GLU A 72 -13.04 9.42 4.15
C GLU A 72 -12.65 9.34 2.68
N LEU A 73 -13.46 8.61 1.90
CA LEU A 73 -13.04 8.15 0.59
C LEU A 73 -14.16 8.33 -0.44
N GLU A 74 -13.93 9.17 -1.45
CA GLU A 74 -14.78 9.30 -2.63
C GLU A 74 -14.37 8.30 -3.70
N LEU A 75 -15.29 7.41 -4.08
CA LEU A 75 -15.09 6.38 -5.09
C LEU A 75 -16.07 6.53 -6.23
N LEU A 76 -15.56 6.45 -7.46
CA LEU A 76 -16.36 6.14 -8.65
C LEU A 76 -16.69 4.64 -8.60
N VAL A 77 -17.91 4.30 -8.22
CA VAL A 77 -18.42 2.93 -8.21
C VAL A 77 -19.46 2.76 -9.30
N THR A 78 -19.46 1.61 -9.96
CA THR A 78 -20.51 1.28 -10.91
C THR A 78 -21.65 0.62 -10.12
N ASN A 79 -22.83 1.22 -10.10
CA ASN A 79 -23.99 0.69 -9.38
C ASN A 79 -24.50 -0.60 -10.02
N GLU A 80 -25.50 -1.23 -9.39
CA GLU A 80 -26.11 -2.49 -9.87
C GLU A 80 -26.74 -2.37 -11.27
N ASN A 81 -26.97 -1.14 -11.74
CA ASN A 81 -27.49 -0.83 -13.07
C ASN A 81 -26.38 -0.57 -14.11
N GLY A 82 -25.11 -0.67 -13.73
CA GLY A 82 -23.99 -0.41 -14.64
C GLY A 82 -23.58 1.07 -14.75
N GLU A 83 -24.11 1.97 -13.92
CA GLU A 83 -23.82 3.41 -13.98
C GLU A 83 -22.73 3.82 -12.98
N VAL A 84 -21.83 4.71 -13.39
CA VAL A 84 -20.75 5.19 -12.53
C VAL A 84 -21.25 6.31 -11.61
N GLU A 85 -21.32 6.06 -10.31
CA GLU A 85 -21.67 7.03 -9.24
C GLU A 85 -20.46 7.33 -8.34
N ILE A 86 -20.42 8.52 -7.73
CA ILE A 86 -19.43 8.86 -6.69
C ILE A 86 -20.03 8.56 -5.31
N LYS A 87 -19.47 7.60 -4.57
CA LYS A 87 -19.85 7.31 -3.18
C LYS A 87 -18.76 7.70 -2.19
N VAL A 88 -19.14 8.45 -1.16
CA VAL A 88 -18.32 8.75 0.02
C VAL A 88 -18.49 7.60 1.01
N PHE A 89 -17.47 6.77 1.19
CA PHE A 89 -17.50 5.69 2.16
C PHE A 89 -16.85 6.13 3.47
N ARG A 90 -17.63 6.06 4.57
CA ARG A 90 -17.15 6.05 5.96
C ARG A 90 -17.27 4.62 6.46
N LYS A 91 -16.15 3.93 6.69
CA LYS A 91 -16.20 2.54 7.18
C LYS A 91 -15.09 2.24 8.18
N ASP A 92 -15.43 1.40 9.16
CA ASP A 92 -14.50 0.84 10.14
C ASP A 92 -13.38 0.06 9.42
N PHE A 93 -12.17 0.61 9.53
CA PHE A 93 -10.94 0.27 8.81
C PHE A 93 -10.44 -1.18 9.07
N ARG A 94 -10.92 -1.82 10.14
CA ARG A 94 -10.39 -3.13 10.58
C ARG A 94 -10.82 -4.35 9.73
N LYS A 95 -11.75 -4.21 8.76
CA LYS A 95 -12.55 -5.37 8.31
C LYS A 95 -12.71 -5.60 6.81
N ALA A 96 -12.17 -4.77 5.92
CA ALA A 96 -12.60 -4.86 4.51
C ALA A 96 -11.66 -5.67 3.61
N ASN A 97 -10.36 -5.34 3.55
CA ASN A 97 -9.46 -5.93 2.55
C ASN A 97 -8.35 -6.82 3.09
N GLU A 98 -7.96 -6.61 4.35
CA GLU A 98 -7.44 -7.71 5.14
C GLU A 98 -8.46 -8.85 5.18
N ALA A 99 -9.76 -8.58 5.29
CA ALA A 99 -10.74 -9.65 5.29
C ALA A 99 -10.70 -10.51 4.03
N LEU A 100 -10.69 -9.95 2.81
CA LEU A 100 -10.69 -10.80 1.60
C LEU A 100 -9.41 -11.63 1.43
N ILE A 101 -8.24 -11.00 1.47
CA ILE A 101 -6.97 -11.72 1.34
C ILE A 101 -6.79 -12.69 2.51
N CYS A 102 -7.17 -12.32 3.74
CA CYS A 102 -7.10 -13.21 4.89
C CYS A 102 -8.17 -14.32 4.86
N ILE A 103 -9.36 -14.09 4.33
CA ILE A 103 -10.40 -15.12 4.12
C ILE A 103 -9.84 -16.14 3.14
N VAL A 104 -9.37 -15.71 1.96
CA VAL A 104 -8.80 -16.58 0.94
C VAL A 104 -7.57 -17.32 1.49
N SER A 105 -6.65 -16.61 2.18
CA SER A 105 -5.50 -17.21 2.84
C SER A 105 -5.90 -18.24 3.91
N SER A 106 -6.92 -17.96 4.71
CA SER A 106 -7.44 -18.88 5.73
C SER A 106 -8.06 -20.12 5.10
N LYS A 107 -8.77 -19.99 3.97
CA LYS A 107 -9.31 -21.14 3.23
C LYS A 107 -8.18 -22.00 2.66
N LEU A 108 -7.14 -21.39 2.11
CA LEU A 108 -5.94 -22.11 1.64
C LEU A 108 -5.19 -22.81 2.79
N LYS A 109 -5.03 -22.16 3.96
CA LYS A 109 -4.45 -22.79 5.16
C LYS A 109 -5.28 -23.99 5.63
N GLY A 110 -6.60 -23.86 5.63
CA GLY A 110 -7.52 -24.97 5.94
C GLY A 110 -7.39 -26.13 4.95
N ARG A 111 -7.28 -25.84 3.65
CA ARG A 111 -6.99 -26.85 2.62
C ARG A 111 -5.65 -27.55 2.88
N LYS A 112 -4.58 -26.81 3.13
CA LYS A 112 -3.25 -27.38 3.43
C LYS A 112 -3.31 -28.34 4.61
N ALA A 113 -4.00 -27.95 5.69
CA ALA A 113 -4.17 -28.81 6.86
C ALA A 113 -4.89 -30.12 6.50
N ARG A 114 -5.96 -30.07 5.70
CA ARG A 114 -6.66 -31.28 5.22
C ARG A 114 -5.77 -32.16 4.34
N LEU A 115 -5.01 -31.57 3.42
CA LEU A 115 -4.09 -32.33 2.56
C LEU A 115 -3.00 -33.04 3.37
N LEU A 116 -2.46 -32.37 4.40
CA LEU A 116 -1.49 -32.97 5.32
C LEU A 116 -2.10 -34.12 6.14
N ASP A 117 -3.37 -34.01 6.50
CA ASP A 117 -4.09 -35.07 7.20
C ASP A 117 -4.32 -36.29 6.31
N MET A 118 -4.78 -36.07 5.06
CA MET A 118 -4.93 -37.12 4.04
C MET A 118 -3.61 -37.87 3.77
N LEU A 119 -2.47 -37.21 3.94
CA LEU A 119 -1.16 -37.81 3.69
C LEU A 119 -0.80 -38.90 4.71
N LYS A 120 -1.42 -38.92 5.90
CA LYS A 120 -1.18 -39.92 6.94
C LYS A 120 -1.61 -41.32 6.53
N ASP A 121 -2.69 -41.42 5.75
CA ASP A 121 -3.30 -42.67 5.33
C ASP A 121 -3.08 -42.99 3.84
N ALA A 122 -2.39 -42.10 3.11
CA ALA A 122 -2.16 -42.23 1.67
C ALA A 122 -1.06 -43.24 1.34
N THR A 123 -1.18 -43.93 0.21
CA THR A 123 -0.15 -44.86 -0.29
C THR A 123 0.16 -44.66 -1.77
N GLY A 124 1.38 -45.02 -2.18
CA GLY A 124 1.80 -45.06 -3.58
C GLY A 124 1.62 -43.73 -4.33
N GLU A 125 0.85 -43.76 -5.42
CA GLU A 125 0.62 -42.59 -6.28
C GLU A 125 -0.19 -41.48 -5.59
N GLN A 126 -1.00 -41.82 -4.58
CA GLN A 126 -1.78 -40.84 -3.81
C GLN A 126 -0.86 -39.86 -3.07
N ILE A 127 0.27 -40.35 -2.53
CA ILE A 127 1.26 -39.51 -1.85
C ILE A 127 1.83 -38.46 -2.82
N LYS A 128 2.16 -38.86 -4.05
CA LYS A 128 2.70 -37.95 -5.07
C LYS A 128 1.69 -36.86 -5.41
N LEU A 129 0.42 -37.24 -5.64
CA LEU A 129 -0.65 -36.31 -5.97
C LEU A 129 -0.93 -35.32 -4.84
N ILE A 130 -1.04 -35.80 -3.59
CA ILE A 130 -1.28 -34.95 -2.42
C ILE A 130 -0.13 -33.96 -2.25
N ASN A 131 1.12 -34.39 -2.38
CA ASN A 131 2.28 -33.50 -2.31
C ASN A 131 2.24 -32.40 -3.39
N THR A 132 1.85 -32.72 -4.63
CA THR A 132 1.66 -31.71 -5.68
C THR A 132 0.61 -30.66 -5.27
N HIS A 133 -0.52 -31.09 -4.70
CA HIS A 133 -1.55 -30.17 -4.22
C HIS A 133 -1.11 -29.35 -3.00
N ILE A 134 -0.29 -29.90 -2.11
CA ILE A 134 0.31 -29.17 -0.99
C ILE A 134 1.20 -28.06 -1.55
N THR A 135 2.14 -28.38 -2.43
CA THR A 135 3.04 -27.39 -3.05
C THR A 135 2.26 -26.29 -3.76
N GLN A 136 1.23 -26.65 -4.53
CA GLN A 136 0.39 -25.67 -5.21
C GLN A 136 -0.34 -24.77 -4.20
N THR A 137 -0.91 -25.35 -3.13
CA THR A 137 -1.61 -24.59 -2.08
C THR A 137 -0.65 -23.64 -1.35
N GLU A 138 0.58 -24.07 -1.07
CA GLU A 138 1.62 -23.22 -0.47
C GLU A 138 2.00 -22.05 -1.38
N ASN A 139 2.12 -22.28 -2.68
CA ASN A 139 2.38 -21.20 -3.64
C ASN A 139 1.25 -20.16 -3.67
N LEU A 140 -0.01 -20.59 -3.58
CA LEU A 140 -1.16 -19.66 -3.50
C LEU A 140 -1.20 -18.90 -2.17
N ILE A 141 -0.78 -19.52 -1.07
CA ILE A 141 -0.64 -18.82 0.23
C ILE A 141 0.45 -17.73 0.13
N LYS A 142 1.58 -18.03 -0.52
CA LYS A 142 2.66 -17.06 -0.77
C LYS A 142 2.18 -15.92 -1.67
N GLU A 143 1.42 -16.20 -2.73
CA GLU A 143 0.80 -15.18 -3.58
C GLU A 143 -0.11 -14.24 -2.76
N CYS A 144 -0.98 -14.79 -1.89
CA CYS A 144 -1.82 -13.97 -1.01
C CYS A 144 -1.00 -13.05 -0.08
N TYR A 145 0.08 -13.58 0.50
CA TYR A 145 0.98 -12.80 1.35
C TYR A 145 1.62 -11.64 0.58
N TYR A 146 2.10 -11.89 -0.63
CA TYR A 146 2.70 -10.86 -1.47
C TYR A 146 1.69 -9.81 -1.94
N LEU A 147 0.48 -10.23 -2.35
CA LEU A 147 -0.59 -9.29 -2.73
C LEU A 147 -0.93 -8.34 -1.60
N LYS A 148 -0.94 -8.84 -0.35
CA LYS A 148 -1.08 -8.01 0.85
C LYS A 148 0.08 -7.02 0.92
N LEU A 149 1.31 -7.52 0.97
CA LEU A 149 2.52 -6.71 1.13
C LEU A 149 2.64 -5.60 0.09
N ARG A 150 2.51 -5.93 -1.19
CA ARG A 150 2.63 -4.99 -2.30
C ARG A 150 1.57 -3.88 -2.23
N SER A 151 0.35 -4.23 -1.84
CA SER A 151 -0.72 -3.25 -1.67
C SER A 151 -0.38 -2.23 -0.58
N GLN A 152 0.16 -2.69 0.55
CA GLN A 152 0.57 -1.83 1.66
C GLN A 152 1.72 -0.88 1.27
N LEU A 153 2.75 -1.42 0.63
CA LEU A 153 3.90 -0.64 0.16
C LEU A 153 3.49 0.42 -0.87
N LEU A 154 2.62 0.05 -1.81
CA LEU A 154 2.15 0.98 -2.85
C LEU A 154 1.32 2.12 -2.25
N ILE A 155 0.47 1.85 -1.27
CA ILE A 155 -0.32 2.90 -0.59
C ILE A 155 0.60 3.89 0.13
N ALA A 156 1.57 3.37 0.88
CA ALA A 156 2.53 4.20 1.59
C ALA A 156 3.37 5.05 0.62
N GLU A 157 3.81 4.47 -0.50
CA GLU A 157 4.54 5.15 -1.55
C GLU A 157 3.70 6.26 -2.21
N VAL A 158 2.51 5.93 -2.72
CA VAL A 158 1.64 6.89 -3.40
C VAL A 158 1.19 8.01 -2.45
N GLY A 159 0.91 7.68 -1.19
CA GLY A 159 0.64 8.69 -0.17
C GLY A 159 1.83 9.61 0.08
N GLY A 160 3.04 9.07 0.19
CA GLY A 160 4.27 9.86 0.34
C GLY A 160 4.50 10.79 -0.86
N LEU A 161 4.35 10.27 -2.08
CA LEU A 161 4.44 11.06 -3.31
C LEU A 161 3.41 12.19 -3.35
N HIS A 162 2.18 11.92 -2.92
CA HIS A 162 1.13 12.94 -2.84
C HIS A 162 1.52 14.08 -1.90
N PHE A 163 2.00 13.79 -0.69
CA PHE A 163 2.37 14.84 0.24
C PHE A 163 3.62 15.62 -0.20
N ILE A 164 4.55 15.00 -0.93
CA ILE A 164 5.66 15.72 -1.57
C ILE A 164 5.13 16.72 -2.61
N ASP A 165 4.25 16.28 -3.51
CA ASP A 165 3.65 17.15 -4.52
C ASP A 165 2.82 18.28 -3.89
N ASP A 166 2.10 17.97 -2.80
CA ASP A 166 1.30 18.93 -2.05
C ASP A 166 2.16 19.99 -1.35
N ILE A 167 3.25 19.58 -0.67
CA ILE A 167 4.23 20.51 -0.08
C ILE A 167 4.80 21.42 -1.17
N LEU A 168 5.26 20.85 -2.28
CA LEU A 168 5.86 21.62 -3.37
C LEU A 168 4.87 22.62 -3.95
N LYS A 169 3.61 22.21 -4.16
CA LYS A 169 2.53 23.06 -4.67
C LYS A 169 2.16 24.18 -3.70
N GLN A 170 2.12 23.89 -2.40
CA GLN A 170 1.81 24.90 -1.38
C GLN A 170 2.94 25.93 -1.28
N VAL A 171 4.20 25.52 -1.34
CA VAL A 171 5.34 26.46 -1.30
C VAL A 171 5.43 27.26 -2.60
N SER A 172 5.31 26.62 -3.77
CA SER A 172 5.47 27.30 -5.06
C SER A 172 4.40 28.34 -5.35
N LYS A 173 3.17 28.15 -4.86
CA LYS A 173 2.09 29.13 -5.03
C LYS A 173 2.28 30.41 -4.23
N ASN A 174 3.10 30.36 -3.18
CA ASN A 174 3.18 31.42 -2.18
C ASN A 174 4.60 31.99 -2.03
N ILE A 175 5.55 31.52 -2.86
CA ILE A 175 6.92 32.01 -2.85
C ILE A 175 7.00 33.34 -3.62
N LYS A 176 7.67 34.34 -3.04
CA LYS A 176 7.86 35.64 -3.69
C LYS A 176 8.92 35.65 -4.79
N SER A 177 9.80 34.64 -4.82
CA SER A 177 10.88 34.52 -5.80
C SER A 177 11.25 33.06 -6.07
N ASP A 178 10.99 32.61 -7.30
CA ASP A 178 11.32 31.26 -7.76
C ASP A 178 12.84 31.04 -7.98
N ALA A 179 13.60 32.13 -8.05
CA ALA A 179 15.05 32.13 -8.25
C ALA A 179 15.84 32.13 -6.92
N HIS A 180 15.17 32.18 -5.78
CA HIS A 180 15.84 32.23 -4.48
C HIS A 180 16.64 30.95 -4.20
N ALA A 181 17.89 31.08 -3.75
CA ALA A 181 18.81 29.96 -3.57
C ALA A 181 18.24 28.88 -2.63
N ASN A 182 17.67 29.28 -1.49
CA ASN A 182 17.07 28.36 -0.52
C ASN A 182 15.86 27.62 -1.09
N TYR A 183 15.09 28.25 -1.99
CA TYR A 183 13.95 27.60 -2.64
C TYR A 183 14.40 26.63 -3.74
N ILE A 184 15.46 26.96 -4.48
CA ILE A 184 16.08 26.03 -5.44
C ILE A 184 16.60 24.79 -4.71
N LEU A 185 17.29 24.96 -3.59
CA LEU A 185 17.76 23.85 -2.76
C LEU A 185 16.59 23.05 -2.19
N PHE A 186 15.54 23.71 -1.70
CA PHE A 186 14.35 23.05 -1.18
C PHE A 186 13.69 22.12 -2.21
N LYS A 187 13.56 22.59 -3.46
CA LYS A 187 13.04 21.76 -4.56
C LYS A 187 13.91 20.52 -4.83
N LYS A 188 15.24 20.69 -4.80
CA LYS A 188 16.17 19.56 -4.99
C LYS A 188 16.04 18.54 -3.87
N GLU A 189 16.00 18.99 -2.62
CA GLU A 189 15.86 18.09 -1.46
C GLU A 189 14.50 17.37 -1.45
N LEU A 190 13.41 18.05 -1.82
CA LEU A 190 12.10 17.39 -2.01
C LEU A 190 12.12 16.35 -3.14
N GLN A 191 12.84 16.62 -4.22
CA GLN A 191 13.03 15.65 -5.29
C GLN A 191 13.82 14.42 -4.81
N THR A 192 14.85 14.61 -3.98
CA THR A 192 15.56 13.50 -3.34
C THR A 192 14.65 12.72 -2.38
N LEU A 193 13.78 13.37 -1.61
CA LEU A 193 12.76 12.67 -0.81
C LEU A 193 11.82 11.85 -1.69
N LYS A 194 11.45 12.35 -2.87
CA LYS A 194 10.59 11.65 -3.83
C LYS A 194 11.23 10.35 -4.29
N GLU A 195 12.50 10.42 -4.69
CA GLU A 195 13.29 9.25 -5.08
C GLU A 195 13.39 8.25 -3.93
N LEU A 196 13.71 8.72 -2.72
CA LEU A 196 13.76 7.88 -1.53
C LEU A 196 12.41 7.20 -1.25
N VAL A 197 11.29 7.90 -1.38
CA VAL A 197 9.95 7.32 -1.17
C VAL A 197 9.66 6.19 -2.16
N GLN A 198 10.24 6.21 -3.36
CA GLN A 198 10.01 5.21 -4.41
C GLN A 198 10.92 3.97 -4.33
N LEU A 199 12.03 4.05 -3.58
CA LEU A 199 12.96 2.92 -3.42
C LEU A 199 12.36 1.77 -2.58
N ASN A 200 13.00 0.60 -2.65
CA ASN A 200 12.73 -0.57 -1.82
C ASN A 200 11.29 -1.11 -1.94
N SER A 201 10.92 -1.42 -3.18
CA SER A 201 9.68 -2.12 -3.53
C SER A 201 10.02 -3.53 -4.06
N PRO A 202 9.30 -4.59 -3.63
CA PRO A 202 9.63 -5.96 -4.02
C PRO A 202 9.29 -6.21 -5.49
N VAL A 203 10.11 -7.01 -6.17
CA VAL A 203 10.00 -7.31 -7.60
C VAL A 203 9.50 -8.74 -7.78
N ARG A 204 8.73 -8.97 -8.85
CA ARG A 204 8.32 -10.33 -9.24
C ARG A 204 9.24 -10.81 -10.36
N GLU A 205 9.98 -11.86 -10.12
CA GLU A 205 10.88 -12.48 -11.10
C GLU A 205 10.60 -13.98 -11.18
N GLN A 206 10.38 -14.51 -12.39
CA GLN A 206 10.11 -15.94 -12.62
C GLN A 206 9.02 -16.57 -11.73
N ARG A 207 8.01 -15.77 -11.36
CA ARG A 207 6.90 -16.10 -10.42
C ARG A 207 7.28 -16.09 -8.95
N ASP A 208 8.55 -16.00 -8.62
CA ASP A 208 9.03 -15.77 -7.26
C ASP A 208 9.06 -14.28 -6.94
N TYR A 209 8.97 -13.99 -5.65
CA TYR A 209 9.03 -12.63 -5.14
C TYR A 209 10.39 -12.39 -4.54
N ILE A 210 11.08 -11.41 -5.10
CA ILE A 210 12.44 -11.06 -4.71
C ILE A 210 12.40 -9.71 -4.01
N PHE A 211 13.06 -9.67 -2.86
CA PHE A 211 13.38 -8.46 -2.15
C PHE A 211 14.82 -8.09 -2.57
N PRO A 212 15.01 -7.14 -3.49
CA PRO A 212 16.35 -6.76 -3.97
C PRO A 212 17.11 -5.89 -2.96
N TYR A 213 16.71 -5.94 -1.69
CA TYR A 213 17.20 -5.12 -0.59
C TYR A 213 17.11 -5.94 0.70
N ASP A 214 17.95 -5.60 1.68
CA ASP A 214 17.98 -6.20 2.99
C ASP A 214 17.58 -5.22 4.11
N THR A 215 17.67 -5.67 5.36
CA THR A 215 17.35 -4.84 6.53
C THR A 215 18.28 -3.63 6.67
N GLN A 216 19.55 -3.74 6.29
CA GLN A 216 20.51 -2.64 6.34
C GLN A 216 20.19 -1.58 5.28
N ASP A 217 19.76 -1.98 4.09
CA ASP A 217 19.32 -1.06 3.05
C ASP A 217 18.14 -0.18 3.53
N ILE A 218 17.14 -0.79 4.19
CA ILE A 218 16.01 -0.05 4.77
C ILE A 218 16.49 0.91 5.86
N LEU A 219 17.42 0.49 6.73
CA LEU A 219 17.98 1.36 7.77
C LEU A 219 18.77 2.54 7.19
N ALA A 220 19.58 2.30 6.16
CA ALA A 220 20.34 3.34 5.47
C ALA A 220 19.39 4.36 4.82
N GLN A 221 18.38 3.88 4.09
CA GLN A 221 17.35 4.71 3.48
C GLN A 221 16.60 5.55 4.53
N ARG A 222 16.29 4.99 5.71
CA ARG A 222 15.62 5.71 6.80
C ARG A 222 16.49 6.82 7.40
N ARG A 223 17.80 6.60 7.51
CA ARG A 223 18.76 7.63 7.95
C ARG A 223 18.84 8.75 6.93
N GLU A 224 19.00 8.42 5.65
CA GLU A 224 19.11 9.43 4.59
C GLU A 224 17.80 10.22 4.46
N PHE A 225 16.64 9.55 4.49
CA PHE A 225 15.35 10.23 4.51
C PHE A 225 15.26 11.25 5.64
N ASN A 226 15.61 10.88 6.88
CA ASN A 226 15.52 11.81 8.01
C ASN A 226 16.46 13.02 7.87
N LYS A 227 17.67 12.81 7.33
CA LYS A 227 18.62 13.89 7.06
C LYS A 227 18.04 14.87 6.04
N ILE A 228 17.61 14.39 4.88
CA ILE A 228 17.03 15.21 3.81
C ILE A 228 15.73 15.87 4.27
N PHE A 229 14.88 15.14 5.00
CA PHE A 229 13.64 15.65 5.57
C PHE A 229 13.88 16.82 6.52
N ASN A 230 14.90 16.73 7.37
CA ASN A 230 15.29 17.83 8.25
C ASN A 230 15.85 19.02 7.46
N ASN A 231 16.64 18.79 6.40
CA ASN A 231 17.10 19.86 5.51
C ASN A 231 15.90 20.60 4.88
N CYS A 232 14.91 19.88 4.36
CA CYS A 232 13.69 20.47 3.82
C CYS A 232 12.97 21.37 4.85
N LYS A 233 12.86 20.91 6.11
CA LYS A 233 12.24 21.71 7.18
C LYS A 233 13.04 22.96 7.54
N LEU A 234 14.37 22.87 7.57
CA LEU A 234 15.24 24.02 7.82
C LEU A 234 15.14 25.04 6.69
N LEU A 235 15.17 24.57 5.43
CA LEU A 235 15.00 25.43 4.26
C LEU A 235 13.63 26.12 4.25
N LEU A 236 12.55 25.39 4.56
CA LEU A 236 11.22 25.98 4.72
C LEU A 236 11.21 27.09 5.79
N SER A 237 11.84 26.83 6.94
CA SER A 237 11.93 27.81 8.03
C SER A 237 12.71 29.06 7.60
N SER A 238 13.79 28.90 6.84
CA SER A 238 14.56 30.00 6.25
C SER A 238 13.70 30.86 5.33
N LEU A 239 12.93 30.23 4.43
CA LEU A 239 12.03 30.94 3.50
C LEU A 239 10.95 31.74 4.25
N LEU A 240 10.44 31.22 5.36
CA LEU A 240 9.47 31.93 6.22
C LEU A 240 10.13 33.11 6.95
N GLN A 241 11.31 32.91 7.54
CA GLN A 241 12.04 33.95 8.28
C GLN A 241 12.50 35.11 7.39
N GLU A 242 12.91 34.81 6.16
CA GLU A 242 13.27 35.80 5.13
C GLU A 242 12.03 36.52 4.56
N GLY A 243 10.82 36.11 4.97
CA GLY A 243 9.56 36.68 4.49
C GLY A 243 9.28 36.36 3.02
N LEU A 244 9.93 35.33 2.46
CA LEU A 244 9.74 34.86 1.08
C LEU A 244 8.50 34.00 0.93
N LEU A 245 8.02 33.40 2.01
CA LEU A 245 6.80 32.60 2.07
C LEU A 245 5.84 33.21 3.09
N GLU A 246 4.55 33.26 2.77
CA GLU A 246 3.52 33.73 3.71
C GLU A 246 3.29 32.73 4.85
N SER A 247 3.22 33.22 6.08
CA SER A 247 3.03 32.38 7.28
C SER A 247 1.63 31.77 7.39
N THR A 248 0.66 32.29 6.64
CA THR A 248 -0.74 31.83 6.61
C THR A 248 -0.89 30.36 6.22
N HIS A 249 0.08 29.79 5.50
CA HIS A 249 0.07 28.40 5.03
C HIS A 249 1.08 27.49 5.73
N GLU A 250 1.86 28.01 6.68
CA GLU A 250 2.92 27.26 7.37
C GLU A 250 2.38 26.00 8.05
N ASN A 251 1.28 26.10 8.79
CA ASN A 251 0.68 24.98 9.50
C ASN A 251 0.26 23.84 8.55
N SER A 252 -0.30 24.19 7.39
CA SER A 252 -0.71 23.21 6.38
C SER A 252 0.50 22.47 5.80
N ILE A 253 1.57 23.20 5.47
CA ILE A 253 2.81 22.63 4.94
C ILE A 253 3.46 21.71 5.99
N ILE A 254 3.53 22.15 7.26
CA ILE A 254 4.07 21.33 8.36
C ILE A 254 3.27 20.05 8.55
N MET A 255 1.94 20.10 8.41
CA MET A 255 1.10 18.90 8.47
C MET A 255 1.40 17.94 7.32
N SER A 256 1.53 18.45 6.08
CA SER A 256 1.94 17.61 4.93
C SER A 256 3.32 16.97 5.14
N PHE A 257 4.29 17.67 5.74
CA PHE A 257 5.57 17.08 6.15
C PHE A 257 5.41 15.96 7.18
N LYS A 258 4.60 16.15 8.23
CA LYS A 258 4.33 15.09 9.22
C LYS A 258 3.73 13.85 8.57
N HIS A 259 2.80 14.03 7.63
CA HIS A 259 2.17 12.95 6.90
C HIS A 259 3.15 12.20 5.99
N LEU A 260 4.02 12.93 5.29
CA LEU A 260 5.10 12.35 4.50
C LEU A 260 6.02 11.46 5.33
N GLN A 261 6.55 11.96 6.46
CA GLN A 261 7.42 11.17 7.33
C GLN A 261 6.73 9.92 7.85
N HIS A 262 5.47 10.07 8.23
CA HIS A 262 4.66 8.98 8.75
C HIS A 262 4.48 7.86 7.71
N LEU A 263 4.10 8.19 6.48
CA LEU A 263 3.92 7.22 5.40
C LEU A 263 5.23 6.57 4.96
N PHE A 264 6.32 7.33 4.95
CA PHE A 264 7.64 6.77 4.66
C PHE A 264 8.07 5.75 5.73
N PHE A 265 7.86 6.03 7.02
CA PHE A 265 8.16 5.05 8.08
C PHE A 265 7.25 3.83 8.02
N ALA A 266 5.97 4.01 7.71
CA ALA A 266 5.05 2.91 7.45
C ALA A 266 5.59 1.96 6.36
N LYS A 267 6.10 2.52 5.25
CA LYS A 267 6.73 1.75 4.17
C LYS A 267 7.93 0.95 4.69
N CYS A 268 8.82 1.59 5.47
CA CYS A 268 9.96 0.90 6.07
C CYS A 268 9.53 -0.25 7.00
N ASP A 269 8.51 -0.04 7.83
CA ASP A 269 8.02 -1.04 8.78
C ASP A 269 7.41 -2.25 8.08
N VAL A 270 6.68 -2.02 6.98
CA VAL A 270 6.16 -3.08 6.11
C VAL A 270 7.32 -3.88 5.50
N ASN A 271 8.38 -3.22 5.03
CA ASN A 271 9.58 -3.90 4.51
C ASN A 271 10.31 -4.70 5.61
N PHE A 272 10.42 -4.18 6.84
CA PHE A 272 11.00 -4.94 7.96
C PHE A 272 10.20 -6.18 8.33
N ILE A 273 8.86 -6.13 8.22
CA ILE A 273 8.01 -7.30 8.43
C ILE A 273 8.21 -8.32 7.31
N ALA A 274 8.36 -7.85 6.07
CA ALA A 274 8.54 -8.71 4.90
C ALA A 274 9.84 -9.51 4.91
N LEU A 275 10.90 -8.93 5.46
CA LEU A 275 12.25 -9.49 5.52
C LEU A 275 12.50 -10.40 6.74
N ARG A 276 11.49 -10.62 7.60
CA ARG A 276 11.55 -11.53 8.76
C ARG A 276 10.98 -12.90 8.41
#